data_AF-A0A9D8SN07-F1
#
_entry.id   AF-A0A9D8SN07-F1
#
_cell.length_a   1.000
_cell.length_b   1.000
_cell.length_c   1.000
_cell.angle_alpha   90.00
_cell.angle_beta   90.00
_cell.angle_gamma   90.00
#
_symmetry.space_group_name_H-M   'P 1'
#
loop_
_entity.id
_entity.type
_entity.pdbx_description
1 polymer ?
#
loop_
_entity_poly.entity_id
_entity_poly.type
_entity_poly.pdbx_seq_one_letter_code
_entity_poly.pdbx_strand_id
1 'polypeptide(L)'
;KDDAEISADWVDAMNFSAPVMEASGLSPIGKAMEHALQKIEEQKCLYDSCGITSKRPWIFLISDGEPTDYGWEQAAAKCREAQQNKKVVIHAVGTQGANLEKLAKFSLMAPKRLSGLKFTEFFLWLSRSVSCISRAVPNMPDILDDIEGWHEKNA
;
A
#
# COMPACT_ATOMS: atom_id res chain seq x y z
N LYS A 1 8.73 11.95 -17.85
CA LYS A 1 7.66 10.98 -18.17
C LYS A 1 6.90 10.80 -16.87
N ASP A 2 5.69 11.32 -16.77
CA ASP A 2 4.86 11.18 -15.57
C ASP A 2 4.14 9.84 -15.64
N ASP A 3 4.88 8.73 -15.65
CA ASP A 3 4.31 7.39 -15.79
C ASP A 3 4.84 6.46 -14.72
N ALA A 4 4.00 5.56 -14.23
CA ALA A 4 4.36 4.58 -13.21
C ALA A 4 4.54 3.21 -13.88
N GLU A 5 5.58 2.50 -13.47
CA GLU A 5 5.93 1.18 -14.01
C GLU A 5 5.61 0.09 -13.00
N ILE A 6 5.05 -1.01 -13.50
CA ILE A 6 4.78 -2.21 -12.69
C ILE A 6 6.03 -3.09 -12.73
N SER A 7 6.73 -3.19 -11.60
CA SER A 7 8.00 -3.92 -11.51
C SER A 7 7.86 -5.44 -11.45
N ALA A 8 6.70 -5.94 -11.01
CA ALA A 8 6.39 -7.37 -10.95
C ALA A 8 4.87 -7.60 -10.96
N ASP A 9 4.43 -8.69 -11.58
CA ASP A 9 3.04 -9.16 -11.51
C ASP A 9 2.77 -9.99 -10.24
N TRP A 10 1.50 -10.36 -10.03
CA TRP A 10 1.08 -11.23 -8.94
C TRP A 10 1.81 -12.57 -8.97
N VAL A 11 2.47 -12.93 -7.87
CA VAL A 11 3.14 -14.22 -7.68
C VAL A 11 2.85 -14.75 -6.28
N ASP A 12 2.89 -16.08 -6.14
CA ASP A 12 2.86 -16.70 -4.82
C ASP A 12 4.05 -16.22 -4.00
N ALA A 13 3.85 -16.07 -2.69
CA ALA A 13 4.90 -15.61 -1.78
C ALA A 13 6.18 -16.46 -1.84
N MET A 14 6.05 -17.78 -2.09
CA MET A 14 7.20 -18.69 -2.23
C MET A 14 8.01 -18.47 -3.50
N ASN A 15 7.41 -17.85 -4.51
CA ASN A 15 8.02 -17.57 -5.81
C ASN A 15 8.42 -16.09 -5.96
N PHE A 16 8.18 -15.27 -4.93
CA PHE A 16 8.53 -13.86 -4.95
C PHE A 16 10.05 -13.66 -4.92
N SER A 17 10.55 -12.91 -5.90
CA SER A 17 11.90 -12.38 -5.91
C SER A 17 11.81 -10.86 -6.01
N ALA A 18 12.51 -10.16 -5.11
CA ALA A 18 12.44 -8.70 -5.08
C ALA A 18 13.08 -8.11 -6.37
N PRO A 19 12.35 -7.27 -7.12
CA PRO A 19 12.91 -6.62 -8.30
C PRO A 19 13.97 -5.59 -7.88
N VAL A 20 14.98 -5.40 -8.72
CA VAL A 20 15.92 -4.29 -8.59
C VAL A 20 15.23 -3.02 -9.07
N MET A 21 15.22 -1.98 -8.23
CA MET A 21 14.59 -0.69 -8.56
C MET A 21 15.64 0.42 -8.53
N GLU A 22 15.61 1.31 -9.52
CA GLU A 22 16.45 2.50 -9.60
C GLU A 22 15.59 3.76 -9.62
N ALA A 23 16.04 4.80 -8.91
CA ALA A 23 15.31 6.06 -8.85
C ALA A 23 15.42 6.81 -10.18
N SER A 24 14.28 7.16 -10.78
CA SER A 24 14.20 7.88 -12.07
C SER A 24 13.90 9.39 -11.92
N GLY A 25 13.90 9.90 -10.68
CA GLY A 25 13.83 11.33 -10.36
C GLY A 25 12.42 11.96 -10.31
N LEU A 26 11.36 11.20 -10.62
CA LEU A 26 9.96 11.63 -10.49
C LEU A 26 9.18 10.63 -9.64
N SER A 27 8.10 11.10 -9.02
CA SER A 27 7.23 10.33 -8.14
C SER A 27 5.77 10.47 -8.60
N PRO A 28 5.35 9.82 -9.71
CA PRO A 28 3.98 9.85 -10.19
C PRO A 28 3.06 8.95 -9.33
N ILE A 29 2.82 9.39 -8.10
CA ILE A 29 2.08 8.62 -7.07
C ILE A 29 0.64 8.37 -7.48
N GLY A 30 -0.03 9.35 -8.11
CA GLY A 30 -1.43 9.20 -8.54
C GLY A 30 -1.59 8.04 -9.51
N LYS A 31 -0.80 8.02 -10.59
CA LYS A 31 -0.76 6.90 -11.54
C LYS A 31 -0.38 5.57 -10.90
N ALA A 32 0.62 5.56 -10.01
CA ALA A 32 1.02 4.33 -9.32
C ALA A 32 -0.15 3.73 -8.53
N MET A 33 -0.92 4.58 -7.84
CA MET A 33 -2.10 4.15 -7.09
C MET A 33 -3.25 3.70 -8.00
N GLU A 34 -3.45 4.33 -9.16
CA GLU A 34 -4.43 3.87 -10.15
C GLU A 34 -4.08 2.48 -10.68
N HIS A 35 -2.82 2.24 -11.04
CA HIS A 35 -2.36 0.92 -11.46
C HIS A 35 -2.51 -0.14 -10.36
N ALA A 36 -2.19 0.22 -9.11
CA ALA A 36 -2.35 -0.70 -7.98
C ALA A 36 -3.82 -1.08 -7.76
N LEU A 37 -4.75 -0.12 -7.81
CA LEU A 37 -6.19 -0.40 -7.70
C LEU A 37 -6.69 -1.27 -8.85
N GLN A 38 -6.24 -0.99 -10.09
CA GLN A 38 -6.59 -1.78 -11.26
C GLN A 38 -6.10 -3.23 -11.13
N LYS A 39 -4.83 -3.45 -10.78
CA LYS A 39 -4.24 -4.79 -10.59
C LYS A 39 -4.94 -5.60 -9.50
N ILE A 40 -5.40 -4.93 -8.45
CA ILE A 40 -6.22 -5.58 -7.41
C ILE A 40 -7.57 -6.03 -7.97
N GLU A 41 -8.26 -5.16 -8.72
CA GLU A 41 -9.56 -5.51 -9.28
C GLU A 41 -9.44 -6.65 -10.29
N GLU A 42 -8.43 -6.62 -11.16
CA GLU A 42 -8.10 -7.72 -12.09
C GLU A 42 -7.91 -9.05 -11.36
N GLN A 43 -7.14 -9.06 -10.28
CA GLN A 43 -6.87 -10.27 -9.49
C GLN A 43 -8.12 -10.77 -8.75
N LYS A 44 -8.96 -9.85 -8.26
CA LYS A 44 -10.24 -10.21 -7.63
C LYS A 44 -11.20 -10.83 -8.63
N CYS A 45 -11.33 -10.25 -9.82
CA CYS A 45 -12.15 -10.82 -10.90
C CYS A 45 -11.68 -12.23 -11.28
N LEU A 46 -10.37 -12.47 -11.32
CA LEU A 46 -9.81 -13.81 -11.55
C LEU A 46 -10.24 -14.79 -10.45
N TYR A 47 -10.06 -14.43 -9.18
CA TYR A 47 -10.48 -15.26 -8.05
C TYR A 47 -11.99 -15.54 -8.06
N ASP A 48 -12.82 -14.53 -8.31
CA ASP A 48 -14.26 -14.68 -8.41
C ASP A 48 -14.66 -15.63 -9.56
N SER A 49 -13.98 -15.53 -10.71
CA SER A 49 -14.21 -16.44 -11.86
C SER A 49 -13.84 -17.90 -11.56
N CYS A 50 -12.92 -18.11 -10.62
CA CYS A 50 -12.51 -19.44 -10.15
C CYS A 50 -13.30 -19.90 -8.91
N GLY A 51 -14.27 -19.12 -8.40
CA GLY A 51 -15.01 -19.43 -7.17
C GLY A 51 -14.15 -19.39 -5.90
N ILE A 52 -13.03 -18.65 -5.93
CA ILE A 52 -12.11 -18.51 -4.81
C ILE A 52 -12.47 -17.27 -4.01
N THR A 53 -12.80 -17.45 -2.74
CA THR A 53 -13.05 -16.31 -1.84
C THR A 53 -11.76 -15.54 -1.57
N SER A 54 -11.68 -14.31 -2.06
CA SER A 54 -10.55 -13.42 -1.82
C SER A 54 -10.63 -12.76 -0.43
N LYS A 55 -9.46 -12.55 0.20
CA LYS A 55 -9.35 -11.66 1.37
C LYS A 55 -9.23 -10.22 0.91
N ARG A 56 -9.53 -9.27 1.80
CA ARG A 56 -9.36 -7.83 1.50
C ARG A 56 -7.88 -7.53 1.25
N PRO A 57 -7.50 -7.07 0.05
CA PRO A 57 -6.12 -6.81 -0.31
C PRO A 57 -5.59 -5.54 0.34
N TRP A 58 -4.28 -5.47 0.51
CA TRP A 58 -3.58 -4.35 1.15
C TRP A 58 -2.63 -3.68 0.15
N ILE A 59 -2.62 -2.35 0.14
CA ILE A 59 -1.63 -1.51 -0.56
C ILE A 59 -0.79 -0.82 0.51
N PHE A 60 0.54 -0.93 0.40
CA PHE A 60 1.47 -0.07 1.13
C PHE A 60 2.02 0.99 0.18
N LEU A 61 1.61 2.24 0.40
CA LEU A 61 2.14 3.40 -0.32
C LEU A 61 3.34 3.94 0.46
N ILE A 62 4.56 3.68 -0.02
CA ILE A 62 5.79 4.16 0.60
C ILE A 62 6.38 5.28 -0.27
N SER A 63 6.44 6.50 0.24
CA SER A 63 6.98 7.65 -0.52
C SER A 63 7.46 8.78 0.40
N ASP A 64 8.23 9.70 -0.17
CA ASP A 64 8.48 11.05 0.36
C ASP A 64 7.23 11.97 0.32
N GLY A 65 6.11 11.51 -0.23
CA GLY A 65 4.82 12.20 -0.15
C GLY A 65 4.65 13.39 -1.10
N GLU A 66 5.49 13.52 -2.11
CA GLU A 66 5.43 14.62 -3.08
C GLU A 66 5.02 14.09 -4.47
N PRO A 67 3.72 13.87 -4.75
CA PRO A 67 3.25 13.49 -6.08
C PRO A 67 3.69 14.50 -7.14
N THR A 68 4.23 14.00 -8.25
CA THR A 68 4.67 14.83 -9.38
C THR A 68 3.69 14.83 -10.55
N ASP A 69 2.69 13.95 -10.54
CA ASP A 69 1.73 13.79 -11.63
C ASP A 69 0.49 14.67 -11.49
N TYR A 70 0.01 15.20 -12.62
CA TYR A 70 -1.21 16.01 -12.66
C TYR A 70 -2.46 15.17 -12.34
N GLY A 71 -3.34 15.70 -11.50
CA GLY A 71 -4.61 15.05 -11.16
C GLY A 71 -4.48 13.92 -10.13
N TRP A 72 -3.34 13.80 -9.44
CA TRP A 72 -3.12 12.83 -8.36
C TRP A 72 -4.20 12.89 -7.27
N GLU A 73 -4.83 14.05 -7.04
CA GLU A 73 -5.93 14.19 -6.08
C GLU A 73 -7.16 13.36 -6.47
N GLN A 74 -7.41 13.18 -7.78
CA GLN A 74 -8.51 12.34 -8.27
C GLN A 74 -8.21 10.86 -8.01
N ALA A 75 -6.96 10.43 -8.24
CA ALA A 75 -6.51 9.10 -7.86
C ALA A 75 -6.61 8.88 -6.35
N ALA A 76 -6.24 9.88 -5.54
CA ALA A 76 -6.36 9.84 -4.09
C ALA A 76 -7.83 9.72 -3.63
N ALA A 77 -8.76 10.42 -4.29
CA ALA A 77 -10.20 10.29 -4.04
C ALA A 77 -10.70 8.86 -4.34
N LYS A 78 -10.32 8.27 -5.48
CA LYS A 78 -10.63 6.87 -5.82
C LYS A 78 -10.09 5.88 -4.78
N CYS A 79 -8.90 6.13 -4.26
CA CYS A 79 -8.30 5.32 -3.20
C CYS A 79 -9.15 5.32 -1.92
N ARG A 80 -9.58 6.51 -1.48
CA ARG A 80 -10.46 6.65 -0.31
C ARG A 80 -11.81 5.97 -0.52
N GLU A 81 -12.42 6.16 -1.68
CA GLU A 81 -13.69 5.50 -2.04
C GLU A 81 -13.54 3.97 -2.01
N ALA A 82 -12.47 3.43 -2.59
CA ALA A 82 -12.19 1.99 -2.58
C ALA A 82 -12.03 1.46 -1.14
N GLN A 83 -11.38 2.21 -0.24
CA GLN A 83 -11.30 1.85 1.17
C GLN A 83 -12.64 1.93 1.91
N GLN A 84 -13.44 2.97 1.65
CA GLN A 84 -14.77 3.15 2.25
C GLN A 84 -15.70 1.99 1.87
N ASN A 85 -15.63 1.58 0.61
CA ASN A 85 -16.35 0.44 0.06
C ASN A 85 -15.73 -0.92 0.45
N LYS A 86 -14.77 -0.94 1.40
CA LYS A 86 -14.08 -2.13 1.92
C LYS A 86 -13.39 -2.97 0.84
N LYS A 87 -13.09 -2.40 -0.34
CA LYS A 87 -12.45 -3.12 -1.45
C LYS A 87 -10.96 -3.38 -1.22
N VAL A 88 -10.29 -2.50 -0.49
CA VAL A 88 -8.84 -2.51 -0.25
C VAL A 88 -8.52 -1.84 1.09
N VAL A 89 -7.39 -2.15 1.71
CA VAL A 89 -6.77 -1.37 2.80
C VAL A 89 -5.55 -0.64 2.25
N ILE A 90 -5.40 0.64 2.56
CA ILE A 90 -4.25 1.44 2.10
C ILE A 90 -3.51 1.96 3.32
N HIS A 91 -2.25 1.57 3.45
CA HIS A 91 -1.32 2.07 4.45
C HIS A 91 -0.33 3.02 3.78
N ALA A 92 -0.50 4.33 4.03
CA ALA A 92 0.48 5.32 3.60
C ALA A 92 1.63 5.40 4.62
N VAL A 93 2.86 5.28 4.13
CA VAL A 93 4.10 5.31 4.90
C VAL A 93 5.03 6.37 4.29
N GLY A 94 5.26 7.44 5.05
CA GLY A 94 6.20 8.50 4.71
C GLY A 94 7.63 8.10 5.07
N THR A 95 8.55 8.27 4.12
CA THR A 95 10.00 8.22 4.40
C THR A 95 10.46 9.48 5.15
N GLN A 96 11.75 9.58 5.45
CA GLN A 96 12.30 10.75 6.16
C GLN A 96 12.03 12.04 5.37
N GLY A 97 11.48 13.05 6.05
CA GLY A 97 11.13 14.33 5.43
C GLY A 97 9.83 14.31 4.62
N ALA A 98 9.08 13.20 4.64
CA ALA A 98 7.92 13.06 3.77
C ALA A 98 6.79 14.04 4.10
N ASN A 99 6.11 14.52 3.04
CA ASN A 99 4.89 15.31 3.13
C ASN A 99 3.69 14.41 3.47
N LEU A 100 3.46 14.27 4.77
CA LEU A 100 2.38 13.46 5.29
C LEU A 100 0.99 14.01 4.93
N GLU A 101 0.84 15.32 4.74
CA GLU A 101 -0.46 15.92 4.41
C GLU A 101 -0.97 15.46 3.04
N LYS A 102 -0.07 15.39 2.06
CA LYS A 102 -0.40 14.87 0.72
C LYS A 102 -0.62 13.35 0.76
N LEU A 103 0.23 12.60 1.46
CA LEU A 103 0.04 11.15 1.64
C LEU A 103 -1.30 10.80 2.30
N ALA A 104 -1.75 11.60 3.27
CA ALA A 104 -3.03 11.42 3.95
C ALA A 104 -4.24 11.50 3.02
N LYS A 105 -4.10 12.08 1.82
CA LYS A 105 -5.19 12.13 0.84
C LYS A 105 -5.48 10.76 0.22
N PHE A 106 -4.51 9.85 0.18
CA PHE A 106 -4.66 8.53 -0.43
C PHE A 106 -5.26 7.48 0.49
N SER A 107 -5.38 7.75 1.80
CA SER A 107 -5.91 6.78 2.77
C SER A 107 -6.98 7.37 3.68
N LEU A 108 -7.87 6.50 4.18
CA LEU A 108 -8.73 6.81 5.33
C LEU A 108 -7.97 6.79 6.67
N MET A 109 -6.82 6.13 6.70
CA MET A 109 -5.95 6.03 7.88
C MET A 109 -4.90 7.15 7.83
N ALA A 110 -4.49 7.64 9.01
CA ALA A 110 -3.38 8.58 9.09
C ALA A 110 -2.09 7.93 8.53
N PRO A 111 -1.32 8.66 7.71
CA PRO A 111 -0.05 8.16 7.22
C PRO A 111 0.92 7.99 8.39
N LYS A 112 1.75 6.96 8.29
CA LYS A 112 2.76 6.59 9.28
C LYS A 112 4.11 7.09 8.82
N ARG A 113 4.96 7.57 9.71
CA ARG A 113 6.35 7.91 9.35
C ARG A 113 7.28 6.76 9.69
N LEU A 114 8.11 6.38 8.73
CA LEU A 114 9.22 5.46 8.96
C LEU A 114 10.30 6.19 9.76
N SER A 115 10.64 5.67 10.95
CA SER A 115 11.72 6.23 11.76
C SER A 115 13.08 5.91 11.12
N GLY A 116 13.72 6.92 10.50
CA GLY A 116 14.96 6.73 9.75
C GLY A 116 14.80 5.75 8.57
N LEU A 117 15.77 4.86 8.38
CA LEU A 117 15.76 3.79 7.36
C LEU A 117 15.37 2.42 7.94
N LYS A 118 14.48 2.39 8.93
CA LYS A 118 14.03 1.16 9.61
C LYS A 118 13.05 0.30 8.77
N PHE A 119 13.41 0.05 7.51
CA PHE A 119 12.65 -0.83 6.62
C PHE A 119 12.62 -2.27 7.14
N THR A 120 13.74 -2.74 7.72
CA THR A 120 13.83 -4.09 8.28
C THR A 120 12.76 -4.31 9.36
N GLU A 121 12.64 -3.38 10.31
CA GLU A 121 11.67 -3.44 11.39
C GLU A 121 10.23 -3.30 10.87
N PHE A 122 10.02 -2.43 9.88
CA PHE A 122 8.74 -2.31 9.18
C PHE A 122 8.31 -3.64 8.53
N PHE A 123 9.19 -4.30 7.77
CA PHE A 123 8.87 -5.58 7.13
C PHE A 123 8.75 -6.73 8.12
N LEU A 124 9.51 -6.74 9.22
CA LEU A 124 9.32 -7.69 10.32
C LEU A 124 7.94 -7.54 10.97
N TRP A 125 7.50 -6.31 11.21
CA TRP A 125 6.14 -6.03 11.69
C TRP A 125 5.08 -6.44 10.66
N LEU A 126 5.30 -6.15 9.38
CA LEU A 126 4.37 -6.52 8.32
C LEU A 126 4.21 -8.03 8.21
N SER A 127 5.30 -8.79 8.29
CA SER A 127 5.29 -10.25 8.27
C SER A 127 4.43 -10.84 9.42
N ARG A 128 4.55 -10.27 10.63
CA ARG A 128 3.72 -10.64 11.79
C ARG A 128 2.23 -10.33 11.53
N SER A 129 1.95 -9.14 11.03
CA SER A 129 0.60 -8.68 10.68
C SER A 129 -0.08 -9.57 9.64
N VAL A 130 0.60 -9.85 8.53
CA VAL A 130 0.08 -10.73 7.45
C VAL A 130 -0.15 -12.15 7.98
N SER A 131 0.72 -12.65 8.86
CA SER A 131 0.55 -13.96 9.49
C SER A 131 -0.70 -14.05 10.36
N CYS A 132 -1.06 -12.98 11.07
CA CYS A 132 -2.31 -12.93 11.84
C CYS A 132 -3.55 -12.94 10.92
N ILE A 133 -3.48 -12.21 9.81
CA ILE A 133 -4.60 -12.09 8.87
C ILE A 133 -4.78 -13.33 8.01
N SER A 134 -3.70 -14.02 7.64
CA SER A 134 -3.78 -15.29 6.93
C SER A 134 -4.58 -16.33 7.72
N ARG A 135 -4.54 -16.27 9.06
CA ARG A 135 -5.33 -17.09 9.99
C ARG A 135 -6.72 -16.54 10.30
N ALA A 136 -7.00 -15.27 10.01
CA ALA A 136 -8.28 -14.64 10.31
C ALA A 136 -9.40 -15.07 9.34
N VAL A 137 -10.64 -15.06 9.85
CA VAL A 137 -11.86 -15.27 9.07
C VAL A 137 -12.04 -14.13 8.07
N PRO A 138 -12.49 -14.39 6.82
CA PRO A 138 -12.83 -13.33 5.88
C PRO A 138 -13.80 -12.30 6.51
N ASN A 139 -13.58 -11.00 6.27
CA ASN A 139 -14.36 -9.87 6.83
C ASN A 139 -14.23 -9.56 8.34
N MET A 140 -13.30 -10.19 9.08
CA MET A 140 -12.91 -9.65 10.40
C MET A 140 -12.23 -8.28 10.25
N PRO A 141 -12.38 -7.36 11.22
CA PRO A 141 -11.59 -6.13 11.24
C PRO A 141 -10.11 -6.48 11.22
N ASP A 142 -9.34 -5.75 10.41
CA ASP A 142 -7.89 -5.89 10.29
C ASP A 142 -7.24 -5.58 11.66
N ILE A 143 -6.96 -6.60 12.46
CA ILE A 143 -6.18 -6.47 13.69
C ILE A 143 -4.72 -6.44 13.28
N LEU A 144 -4.21 -5.22 13.09
CA LEU A 144 -2.78 -4.98 12.98
C LEU A 144 -2.17 -5.04 14.38
N ASP A 145 -1.10 -5.83 14.53
CA ASP A 145 -0.27 -5.80 15.73
C ASP A 145 0.24 -4.39 16.00
N ASP A 146 0.54 -4.10 17.27
CA ASP A 146 1.06 -2.81 17.68
C ASP A 146 2.29 -2.44 16.83
N ILE A 147 2.29 -1.21 16.33
CA ILE A 147 3.30 -0.71 15.37
C ILE A 147 4.58 -0.24 16.07
N GLU A 148 4.79 -0.68 17.31
CA GLU A 148 5.95 -0.32 18.12
C GLU A 148 7.25 -0.79 17.46
N GLY A 149 8.20 0.15 17.32
CA GLY A 149 9.58 -0.13 16.88
C GLY A 149 10.01 0.57 15.59
N TRP A 150 9.11 0.76 14.63
CA TRP A 150 9.44 1.40 13.34
C TRP A 150 8.72 2.73 13.09
N HIS A 151 7.64 3.00 13.83
CA HIS A 151 6.84 4.22 13.70
C HIS A 151 7.33 5.33 14.64
N GLU A 152 7.53 6.55 14.11
CA GLU A 152 7.68 7.74 14.95
C GLU A 152 6.32 8.13 15.55
N LYS A 153 6.15 7.95 16.87
CA LYS A 153 5.03 8.56 17.60
C LYS A 153 5.25 10.08 17.55
N ASN A 154 4.38 10.82 16.86
CA ASN A 154 4.40 12.28 16.92
C ASN A 154 4.29 12.68 18.39
N ALA A 155 5.30 13.40 18.89
CA ALA A 155 5.25 14.11 20.16
C ALA A 155 4.40 15.38 20.00
#